data_AF-A0A3B9FMK4-F1
#
_entry.id   AF-A0A3B9FMK4-F1
#
_cell.length_a   1.000
_cell.length_b   1.000
_cell.length_c   1.000
_cell.angle_alpha   90.00
_cell.angle_beta   90.00
_cell.angle_gamma   90.00
#
_symmetry.space_group_name_H-M   'P 1'
#
loop_
_entity.id
_entity.type
_entity.pdbx_description
1 polymer ?
#
loop_
_entity_poly.entity_id
_entity_poly.type
_entity_poly.pdbx_seq_one_letter_code
_entity_poly.pdbx_strand_id
1 'polypeptide(L)'
;MIRVLEDSHDSLGDSELEDAVSSVFRPGGWLEEVLEFDYRAEQEEMAQAVCRSLIVGDNLLFEAGTGVGKSLAYLVPSILFSRS
;
A
#
# COMPACT_ATOMS: atom_id res chain seq x y z
N MET A 1 17.72 -9.54 31.51
CA MET A 1 16.37 -9.99 31.11
C MET A 1 15.91 -9.02 30.04
N ILE A 2 15.97 -9.42 28.77
CA ILE A 2 15.59 -8.53 27.66
C ILE A 2 14.06 -8.57 27.59
N ARG A 3 13.41 -7.41 27.76
CA ARG A 3 11.98 -7.25 27.54
C ARG A 3 11.81 -6.91 26.05
N VAL A 4 11.21 -7.81 25.29
CA VAL A 4 10.68 -7.48 23.98
C VAL A 4 9.46 -6.62 24.23
N LEU A 5 9.50 -5.37 23.78
CA LEU A 5 8.32 -4.52 23.71
C LEU A 5 7.57 -4.98 22.46
N GLU A 6 6.33 -5.41 22.62
CA GLU A 6 5.42 -5.53 21.47
C GLU A 6 5.23 -4.13 20.92
N ASP A 7 5.47 -3.94 19.61
CA ASP A 7 5.22 -2.68 18.94
C ASP A 7 3.75 -2.32 19.12
N SER A 8 3.51 -1.23 19.84
CA SER A 8 2.19 -0.64 19.97
C SER A 8 1.82 -0.04 18.63
N HIS A 9 1.17 -0.85 17.78
CA HIS A 9 0.54 -0.42 16.54
C HIS A 9 -0.41 0.75 16.81
N ASP A 10 -0.16 1.90 16.17
CA ASP A 10 -1.10 3.01 16.17
C ASP A 10 -2.19 2.74 15.14
N SER A 11 -3.28 2.10 15.59
CA SER A 11 -4.38 1.69 14.72
C SER A 11 -5.05 2.85 13.95
N LEU A 12 -4.89 4.09 14.43
CA LEU A 12 -5.41 5.27 13.72
C LEU A 12 -4.53 5.62 12.52
N GLY A 13 -3.21 5.62 12.69
CA GLY A 13 -2.26 5.84 11.59
C GLY A 13 -2.35 4.75 10.52
N ASP A 14 -2.55 3.49 10.94
CA ASP A 14 -2.73 2.36 10.03
C ASP A 14 -3.97 2.53 9.13
N SER A 15 -5.11 2.94 9.71
CA SER A 15 -6.34 3.20 8.95
C SER A 15 -6.20 4.38 7.98
N GLU A 16 -5.54 5.46 8.39
CA GLU A 16 -5.31 6.63 7.53
C GLU A 16 -4.42 6.28 6.33
N LEU A 17 -3.42 5.43 6.54
CA LEU A 17 -2.56 4.93 5.47
C LEU A 17 -3.33 4.04 4.49
N GLU A 18 -4.13 3.10 4.99
CA GLU A 18 -4.96 2.23 4.15
C GLU A 18 -5.93 3.06 3.27
N ASP A 19 -6.57 4.06 3.86
CA ASP A 19 -7.46 4.99 3.14
C ASP A 19 -6.71 5.81 2.08
N ALA A 20 -5.52 6.31 2.42
CA ALA A 20 -4.67 7.06 1.48
C ALA A 20 -4.25 6.18 0.30
N VAL A 21 -3.81 4.94 0.54
CA VAL A 21 -3.47 3.99 -0.52
C VAL A 21 -4.69 3.67 -1.39
N SER A 22 -5.84 3.37 -0.76
CA SER A 22 -7.10 3.11 -1.46
C SER A 22 -7.49 4.28 -2.38
N SER A 23 -7.35 5.52 -1.91
CA SER A 23 -7.67 6.73 -2.70
C SER A 23 -6.87 6.86 -4.00
N VAL A 24 -5.69 6.24 -4.08
CA VAL A 24 -4.83 6.29 -5.27
C VAL A 24 -5.24 5.27 -6.31
N PHE A 25 -5.52 4.02 -5.91
CA PHE A 25 -5.65 2.88 -6.83
C PHE A 25 -7.08 2.43 -7.13
N ARG A 26 -8.07 2.78 -6.29
CA ARG A 26 -9.48 2.40 -6.51
C ARG A 26 -10.02 2.97 -7.83
N PRO A 27 -11.14 2.46 -8.37
CA PRO A 27 -11.85 3.10 -9.47
C PRO A 27 -12.23 4.55 -9.13
N GLY A 28 -11.96 5.49 -10.04
CA GLY A 28 -12.06 6.93 -9.80
C GLY A 28 -11.03 7.46 -8.79
N GLY A 29 -9.94 6.73 -8.57
CA GLY A 29 -8.82 7.15 -7.73
C GLY A 29 -7.88 8.11 -8.44
N TRP A 30 -6.82 8.53 -7.75
CA TRP A 30 -5.88 9.51 -8.30
C TRP A 30 -5.19 9.07 -9.59
N LEU A 31 -4.91 7.76 -9.74
CA LEU A 31 -4.31 7.27 -10.98
C LEU A 31 -5.22 7.54 -12.19
N GLU A 32 -6.54 7.34 -12.04
CA GLU A 32 -7.50 7.64 -13.11
C GLU A 32 -7.77 9.14 -13.25
N GLU A 33 -8.10 9.83 -12.16
CA GLU A 33 -8.60 11.21 -12.22
C GLU A 33 -7.50 12.26 -12.47
N VAL A 34 -6.28 12.03 -11.97
CA VAL A 34 -5.20 13.02 -12.00
C VAL A 34 -4.13 12.67 -13.02
N LEU A 35 -3.77 11.39 -13.12
CA LEU A 35 -2.72 10.91 -14.03
C LEU A 35 -3.27 10.32 -15.33
N GLU A 36 -4.60 10.24 -15.48
CA GLU A 36 -5.28 9.73 -16.68
C GLU A 36 -4.83 8.30 -17.06
N PHE A 37 -4.50 7.47 -16.07
CA PHE A 37 -4.18 6.06 -16.27
C PHE A 37 -5.43 5.20 -16.17
N ASP A 38 -5.54 4.13 -16.94
CA ASP A 38 -6.64 3.16 -16.77
C ASP A 38 -6.59 2.46 -15.41
N TYR A 39 -7.76 2.26 -14.81
CA TYR A 39 -7.91 1.38 -13.64
C TYR A 39 -7.41 -0.04 -13.93
N ARG A 40 -6.69 -0.61 -12.95
CA ARG A 40 -6.17 -1.98 -12.97
C ARG A 40 -6.34 -2.61 -11.59
N ALA A 41 -7.25 -3.58 -11.49
CA ALA A 41 -7.56 -4.26 -10.23
C ALA A 41 -6.32 -4.92 -9.60
N GLU A 42 -5.41 -5.45 -10.41
CA GLU A 42 -4.19 -6.09 -9.92
C GLU A 42 -3.22 -5.09 -9.26
N GLN A 43 -3.23 -3.81 -9.69
CA GLN A 43 -2.45 -2.77 -9.01
C GLN A 43 -3.04 -2.44 -7.64
N GLU A 44 -4.36 -2.33 -7.56
CA GLU A 44 -5.07 -2.05 -6.31
C GLU A 44 -4.84 -3.17 -5.29
N GLU A 45 -5.04 -4.43 -5.68
CA GLU A 45 -4.82 -5.59 -4.83
C GLU A 45 -3.36 -5.64 -4.32
N MET A 46 -2.39 -5.43 -5.22
CA MET A 46 -0.99 -5.40 -4.87
C MET A 46 -0.66 -4.24 -3.90
N ALA A 47 -1.19 -3.05 -4.13
CA ALA A 47 -0.94 -1.89 -3.27
C ALA A 47 -1.51 -2.08 -1.86
N GLN A 48 -2.71 -2.65 -1.75
CA GLN A 48 -3.33 -3.00 -0.47
C GLN A 48 -2.52 -4.08 0.27
N ALA A 49 -2.05 -5.11 -0.45
CA ALA A 49 -1.21 -6.15 0.13
C ALA A 49 0.12 -5.59 0.65
N VAL A 50 0.78 -4.70 -0.11
CA VAL A 50 2.01 -4.03 0.31
C VAL A 50 1.76 -3.15 1.54
N CYS A 51 0.70 -2.34 1.53
CA CYS A 51 0.31 -1.51 2.67
C CYS A 51 0.14 -2.33 3.95
N ARG A 52 -0.63 -3.43 3.88
CA ARG A 52 -0.84 -4.33 5.02
C ARG A 52 0.47 -4.97 5.49
N SER A 53 1.33 -5.40 4.57
CA SER A 53 2.64 -5.99 4.92
C SER A 53 3.55 -5.00 5.64
N LEU A 54 3.53 -3.72 5.22
CA LEU A 54 4.28 -2.64 5.86
C LEU A 54 3.76 -2.35 7.27
N ILE A 55 2.44 -2.28 7.44
CA ILE A 55 1.79 -2.15 8.75
C ILE A 55 2.22 -3.33 9.62
N VAL A 56 1.86 -4.56 9.26
CA VAL A 56 2.10 -5.75 10.12
C VAL A 56 3.58 -6.06 10.33
N GLY A 57 4.49 -5.54 9.49
CA GLY A 57 5.92 -5.79 9.57
C GLY A 57 6.33 -7.16 9.00
N ASP A 58 5.50 -7.74 8.15
CA ASP A 58 5.72 -9.06 7.53
C ASP A 58 6.41 -8.95 6.17
N ASN A 59 6.96 -10.07 5.69
CA ASN A 59 7.46 -10.18 4.32
C ASN A 59 6.33 -10.56 3.35
N LEU A 60 6.21 -9.83 2.25
CA LEU A 60 5.28 -10.13 1.16
C LEU A 60 6.01 -10.64 -0.08
N LEU A 61 5.48 -11.73 -0.66
CA LEU A 61 5.85 -12.24 -1.98
C LEU A 61 4.60 -12.24 -2.86
N PHE A 62 4.70 -11.69 -4.07
CA PHE A 62 3.64 -11.71 -5.07
C PHE A 62 4.23 -11.96 -6.46
N GLU A 63 3.42 -12.54 -7.34
CA GLU A 63 3.72 -12.62 -8.77
C GLU A 63 2.93 -11.55 -9.51
N ALA A 64 3.62 -10.77 -10.34
CA ALA A 64 3.02 -9.70 -11.11
C ALA A 64 3.47 -9.81 -12.58
N GLY A 65 2.51 -9.79 -13.50
CA GLY A 65 2.78 -9.77 -14.93
C GLY A 65 3.60 -8.55 -15.36
N THR A 66 4.10 -8.55 -16.60
CA THR A 66 4.73 -7.35 -17.17
C THR A 66 3.66 -6.31 -17.53
N GLY A 67 4.01 -5.02 -17.48
CA GLY A 67 3.10 -3.94 -17.87
C GLY A 67 1.98 -3.62 -16.85
N VAL A 68 1.79 -4.43 -15.80
CA VAL A 68 0.77 -4.19 -14.78
C VAL A 68 1.05 -2.99 -13.89
N GLY A 69 2.17 -2.28 -14.04
CA GLY A 69 2.52 -1.13 -13.20
C GLY A 69 2.92 -1.47 -11.76
N LYS A 70 3.48 -2.67 -11.54
CA LYS A 70 3.99 -3.15 -10.23
C LYS A 70 4.81 -2.13 -9.44
N SER A 71 5.59 -1.28 -10.13
CA SER A 71 6.41 -0.26 -9.48
C SER A 71 5.58 0.78 -8.73
N LEU A 72 4.47 1.24 -9.30
CA LEU A 72 3.58 2.17 -8.60
C LEU A 72 2.94 1.48 -7.39
N ALA A 73 2.47 0.24 -7.59
CA ALA A 73 1.79 -0.53 -6.57
C ALA A 73 2.65 -0.81 -5.33
N TYR A 74 3.99 -0.95 -5.45
CA TYR A 74 4.85 -1.04 -4.25
C TYR A 74 5.41 0.32 -3.79
N LEU A 75 5.66 1.28 -4.68
CA LEU A 75 6.29 2.56 -4.29
C LEU A 75 5.34 3.49 -3.55
N VAL A 76 4.10 3.63 -4.02
CA VAL A 76 3.12 4.54 -3.42
C VAL A 76 2.86 4.20 -1.95
N PRO A 77 2.44 2.96 -1.58
CA PRO A 77 2.25 2.61 -0.17
C PRO A 77 3.54 2.76 0.65
N SER A 78 4.71 2.43 0.09
CA SER A 78 5.99 2.55 0.79
C SER A 78 6.35 4.00 1.12
N ILE A 79 6.12 4.94 0.20
CA ILE A 79 6.40 6.38 0.41
C ILE A 79 5.45 6.94 1.46
N LEU A 80 4.16 6.59 1.41
CA LEU A 80 3.17 7.02 2.39
C LEU A 80 3.50 6.48 3.79
N PHE A 81 3.84 5.19 3.89
CA PHE A 81 4.28 4.56 5.14
C PHE A 81 5.55 5.19 5.72
N SER A 82 6.54 5.56 4.89
CA SER A 82 7.79 6.19 5.36
C SER A 82 7.59 7.57 6.01
N ARG A 83 6.40 8.16 5.88
CA ARG A 83 6.02 9.45 6.49
C ARG A 83 5.21 9.28 7.77
N SER A 84 4.81 8.04 8.08
CA SER A 84 4.00 7.67 9.24
C SER A 84 4.84 7.62 10.51
#